data_AF-A0A2V9GXU7-F1
#
_entry.id   AF-A0A2V9GXU7-F1
#
_cell.length_a   1.000
_cell.length_b   1.000
_cell.length_c   1.000
_cell.angle_alpha   90.00
_cell.angle_beta   90.00
_cell.angle_gamma   90.00
#
_symmetry.space_group_name_H-M   'P 1'
#
loop_
_entity.id
_entity.type
_entity.pdbx_description
1 polymer ?
#
loop_
_entity_poly.entity_id
_entity_poly.type
_entity_poly.pdbx_seq_one_letter_code
_entity_poly.pdbx_strand_id
1 'polypeptide(L)'
;MNACDIYPHKANAVRLRALVFLLCYSGQRIRHAVTLSRNGIQDHKLFFYTAKTGTAVYCPLPPFVAQPLDATPASTYFFWTGLSKPKSAGGIASPV
;
A
#
# COMPACT_ATOMS: atom_id res chain seq x y z
N MET A 1 13.92 12.52 1.44
CA MET A 1 13.05 11.86 2.43
C MET A 1 13.92 10.93 3.29
N ASN A 2 14.49 11.43 4.39
CA ASN A 2 15.37 10.66 5.30
C ASN A 2 14.65 10.20 6.59
N ALA A 3 13.38 10.55 6.78
CA ALA A 3 12.68 10.30 8.05
C ALA A 3 12.39 8.81 8.29
N CYS A 4 12.20 8.01 7.24
CA CYS A 4 11.97 6.57 7.38
C CYS A 4 13.24 5.81 7.79
N ASP A 5 14.43 6.34 7.49
CA ASP A 5 15.70 5.66 7.80
C ASP A 5 16.07 5.74 9.30
N ILE A 6 15.41 6.63 10.04
CA ILE A 6 15.55 6.79 11.50
C ILE A 6 14.76 5.69 12.25
N TYR A 7 13.92 4.92 11.55
CA TYR A 7 13.07 3.93 12.21
C TYR A 7 13.88 2.71 12.68
N PRO A 8 13.71 2.26 13.96
CA PRO A 8 14.54 1.20 14.55
C PRO A 8 14.38 -0.15 13.83
N HIS A 9 13.28 -0.36 13.10
CA HIS A 9 13.02 -1.58 12.34
C HIS A 9 13.01 -1.31 10.83
N LYS A 10 14.12 -1.66 10.16
CA LYS A 10 14.35 -1.39 8.72
C LYS A 10 13.25 -1.95 7.80
N ALA A 11 12.69 -3.13 8.12
CA ALA A 11 11.59 -3.70 7.34
C ALA A 11 10.30 -2.86 7.43
N ASN A 12 10.02 -2.29 8.62
CA ASN A 12 8.87 -1.40 8.81
C ASN A 12 9.11 -0.02 8.18
N ALA A 13 10.37 0.47 8.17
CA ALA A 13 10.73 1.69 7.45
C ALA A 13 10.42 1.61 5.96
N VAL A 14 10.78 0.49 5.31
CA VAL A 14 10.49 0.26 3.88
C VAL A 14 8.98 0.21 3.65
N ARG A 15 8.23 -0.48 4.51
CA ARG A 15 6.75 -0.51 4.45
C ARG A 15 6.13 0.87 4.61
N LEU A 16 6.57 1.66 5.59
CA LEU A 16 6.06 3.02 5.80
C LEU A 16 6.36 3.93 4.60
N ARG A 17 7.57 3.83 4.04
CA ARG A 17 7.96 4.57 2.85
C ARG A 17 7.11 4.17 1.63
N ALA A 18 6.90 2.88 1.43
CA ALA A 18 6.03 2.36 0.37
C ALA A 18 4.58 2.85 0.52
N LEU A 19 4.04 2.87 1.75
CA LEU A 19 2.70 3.37 2.04
C LEU A 19 2.57 4.87 1.74
N VAL A 20 3.55 5.68 2.18
CA VAL A 20 3.55 7.14 1.92
C VAL A 20 3.60 7.41 0.42
N PHE A 21 4.47 6.72 -0.32
CA PHE A 21 4.51 6.86 -1.77
C PHE A 21 3.21 6.41 -2.43
N LEU A 22 2.65 5.27 -2.02
CA LEU A 22 1.35 4.84 -2.54
C LEU A 22 0.29 5.93 -2.33
N LEU A 23 0.21 6.52 -1.13
CA LEU A 23 -0.75 7.59 -0.83
C LEU A 23 -0.52 8.84 -1.68
N CYS A 24 0.73 9.30 -1.80
CA CYS A 24 1.05 10.51 -2.55
C CYS A 24 0.81 10.38 -4.06
N TYR A 25 1.08 9.21 -4.65
CA TYR A 25 1.02 9.02 -6.11
C TYR A 25 -0.30 8.43 -6.59
N SER A 26 -1.01 7.65 -5.77
CA SER A 26 -2.30 7.05 -6.16
C SER A 26 -3.52 7.87 -5.77
N GLY A 27 -3.39 8.82 -4.83
CA GLY A 27 -4.52 9.61 -4.32
C GLY A 27 -5.57 8.77 -3.58
N GLN A 28 -5.25 7.52 -3.21
CA GLN A 28 -6.17 6.65 -2.48
C GLN A 28 -6.40 7.15 -1.06
N ARG A 29 -7.63 6.97 -0.56
CA ARG A 29 -7.90 7.17 0.87
C ARG A 29 -7.10 6.14 1.67
N ILE A 30 -6.57 6.54 2.83
CA ILE A 30 -5.69 5.73 3.68
C ILE A 30 -6.19 4.29 3.85
N ARG A 31 -7.48 4.10 4.14
CA ARG A 31 -8.08 2.78 4.28
C ARG A 31 -7.87 1.87 3.06
N HIS A 32 -8.05 2.39 1.84
CA HIS A 32 -7.96 1.61 0.61
C HIS A 32 -6.50 1.30 0.27
N ALA A 33 -5.58 2.21 0.59
CA ALA A 33 -4.15 1.99 0.45
C ALA A 33 -3.65 0.89 1.41
N VAL A 34 -4.13 0.88 2.66
CA VAL A 34 -3.72 -0.11 3.66
C VAL A 34 -4.32 -1.49 3.38
N THR A 35 -5.57 -1.56 2.94
CA THR A 35 -6.22 -2.84 2.56
C THR A 35 -5.98 -3.23 1.11
N LEU A 36 -4.96 -2.64 0.46
CA LEU A 36 -4.67 -2.93 -0.94
C LEU A 36 -4.14 -4.36 -1.08
N SER A 37 -4.81 -5.16 -1.90
CA SER A 37 -4.37 -6.51 -2.27
C SER A 37 -3.28 -6.45 -3.32
N ARG A 38 -2.41 -7.47 -3.35
CA ARG A 38 -1.35 -7.56 -4.38
C ARG A 38 -1.91 -7.59 -5.80
N ASN A 39 -3.06 -8.24 -5.99
CA ASN A 39 -3.77 -8.30 -7.27
C ASN A 39 -4.29 -6.94 -7.77
N GLY A 40 -4.38 -5.94 -6.88
CA GLY A 40 -4.77 -4.59 -7.23
C GLY A 40 -3.69 -3.80 -7.97
N ILE A 41 -2.45 -4.30 -8.02
CA ILE A 41 -1.37 -3.73 -8.83
C ILE A 41 -0.95 -4.77 -9.86
N GLN A 42 -1.07 -4.45 -11.16
CA GLN A 42 -0.48 -5.24 -12.25
C GLN A 42 0.30 -4.32 -13.17
N ASP A 43 1.46 -4.76 -13.64
CA ASP A 43 2.33 -4.01 -14.56
C ASP A 43 2.61 -2.57 -14.11
N HIS A 44 2.89 -2.39 -12.81
CA HIS A 44 3.10 -1.07 -12.20
C HIS A 44 1.91 -0.11 -12.37
N LYS A 45 0.70 -0.63 -12.55
CA LYS A 45 -0.54 0.14 -12.61
C LYS A 45 -1.44 -0.28 -11.47
N LEU A 46 -1.94 0.71 -10.73
CA LEU A 46 -2.94 0.51 -9.71
C LEU A 46 -4.33 0.46 -10.36
N PHE A 47 -5.07 -0.60 -10.07
CA PHE A 47 -6.43 -0.79 -10.55
C PHE A 47 -7.44 -0.21 -9.58
N PHE A 48 -8.37 0.57 -10.11
CA PHE A 48 -9.49 1.13 -9.37
C PHE A 48 -10.78 0.54 -9.94
N TYR A 49 -11.55 -0.12 -9.09
CA TYR A 49 -12.93 -0.46 -9.40
C TYR A 49 -13.86 0.59 -8.80
N THR A 50 -14.30 1.57 -9.59
CA THR A 50 -15.28 2.55 -9.12
C THR A 50 -16.69 2.02 -9.30
N ALA A 51 -17.34 1.66 -8.18
CA ALA A 51 -18.69 1.10 -8.15
C ALA A 51 -19.76 2.02 -8.79
N LYS A 52 -19.49 3.32 -8.91
CA LYS A 52 -20.47 4.30 -9.40
C LYS A 52 -20.58 4.37 -10.94
N THR A 53 -19.53 4.00 -11.66
CA THR A 53 -19.47 4.17 -13.12
C THR A 53 -19.06 2.89 -13.87
N GLY A 54 -18.77 1.81 -13.15
CA GLY A 54 -18.40 0.50 -13.73
C GLY A 54 -17.11 0.50 -14.55
N THR A 55 -16.44 1.64 -14.68
CA THR A 55 -15.23 1.80 -15.48
C THR A 55 -14.01 1.51 -14.60
N ALA A 56 -13.18 0.56 -15.03
CA ALA A 56 -11.90 0.31 -14.41
C ALA A 56 -10.95 1.49 -14.73
N VAL A 57 -10.48 2.17 -13.69
CA VAL A 57 -9.48 3.25 -13.84
C VAL A 57 -8.11 2.69 -13.49
N TYR A 58 -7.10 3.10 -14.26
CA TYR A 58 -5.71 2.70 -14.09
C TYR A 58 -4.89 3.93 -13.69
N CYS A 59 -4.17 3.86 -12.59
CA CYS A 59 -3.17 4.86 -12.24
C CYS A 59 -1.77 4.27 -12.46
N PRO A 60 -0.98 4.79 -13.41
CA PRO A 60 0.41 4.36 -13.56
C PRO A 60 1.21 4.76 -12.32
N LEU A 61 1.79 3.77 -11.64
CA LEU A 61 2.68 3.98 -10.51
C LEU A 61 4.11 4.16 -11.03
N PRO A 62 4.81 5.21 -10.59
CA PRO A 62 6.23 5.35 -10.92
C PRO A 62 7.08 4.18 -10.38
N PRO A 63 8.20 3.83 -11.02
CA PRO A 63 9.05 2.71 -10.61
C PRO A 63 9.56 2.81 -9.17
N PHE A 64 9.86 4.01 -8.70
CA PHE A 64 10.33 4.23 -7.32
C PHE A 64 9.25 4.01 -6.26
N VAL A 65 7.97 3.88 -6.65
CA VAL A 65 6.87 3.48 -5.77
C VAL A 65 6.71 1.96 -5.81
N ALA A 66 6.79 1.36 -6.99
CA ALA A 66 6.66 -0.08 -7.17
C ALA A 66 7.82 -0.86 -6.52
N GLN A 67 9.06 -0.37 -6.62
CA GLN A 67 10.23 -1.03 -6.04
C GLN A 67 10.11 -1.27 -4.52
N PRO A 68 9.78 -0.26 -3.68
CA PRO A 68 9.50 -0.49 -2.27
C PRO A 68 8.31 -1.41 -1.98
N LEU A 69 7.27 -1.38 -2.83
CA LEU A 69 6.12 -2.29 -2.73
C LEU A 69 6.55 -3.74 -2.99
N ASP A 70 7.42 -3.98 -3.96
CA ASP A 70 7.97 -5.31 -4.24
C ASP A 70 8.93 -5.81 -3.17
N ALA A 71 9.63 -4.90 -2.48
CA ALA A 71 10.47 -5.23 -1.33
C ALA A 71 9.67 -5.61 -0.07
N THR A 72 8.34 -5.45 -0.06
CA THR A 72 7.50 -5.92 1.05
C THR A 72 7.31 -7.44 0.98
N PRO A 73 7.22 -8.14 2.14
CA PRO A 73 7.08 -9.58 2.17
C PRO A 73 5.83 -10.06 1.40
N ALA A 74 5.96 -11.17 0.68
CA ALA A 74 4.89 -11.75 -0.11
C ALA A 74 3.71 -12.17 0.79
N SER A 75 2.60 -11.42 0.68
CA SER A 75 1.35 -11.69 1.37
C SER A 75 0.18 -11.27 0.48
N THR A 76 -1.03 -11.65 0.85
CA THR A 76 -2.27 -11.30 0.14
C THR A 76 -2.47 -9.78 0.05
N TYR A 77 -2.04 -9.03 1.07
CA TYR A 77 -2.07 -7.57 1.11
C TYR A 77 -0.66 -7.00 1.37
N PHE A 78 -0.42 -5.78 0.91
CA PHE A 78 0.88 -5.12 1.10
C PHE A 78 1.15 -4.69 2.56
N PHE A 79 0.11 -4.18 3.23
CA PHE A 79 0.23 -3.52 4.54
C PHE A 79 -0.69 -4.10 5.61
N TRP A 80 -1.55 -5.05 5.26
CA TRP A 80 -2.58 -5.57 6.14
C TRP A 80 -2.49 -7.10 6.26
N THR A 81 -2.92 -7.64 7.39
CA THR A 81 -2.86 -9.09 7.66
C THR A 81 -4.18 -9.79 7.40
N GLY A 82 -5.26 -9.06 7.05
CA GLY A 82 -6.59 -9.62 6.84
C GLY A 82 -7.35 -9.96 8.13
N LEU A 83 -6.70 -9.91 9.29
CA LEU A 83 -7.25 -10.36 10.58
C LEU A 83 -8.18 -9.33 11.26
N SER A 84 -8.03 -8.03 10.94
CA SER A 84 -8.75 -6.93 11.60
C SER A 84 -9.78 -6.27 10.69
N LYS A 85 -11.02 -6.02 11.13
CA LYS A 85 -12.07 -5.41 10.30
C LYS A 85 -11.53 -4.22 9.49
N PRO A 86 -11.86 -4.04 8.20
CA PRO A 86 -11.34 -2.92 7.38
C PRO A 86 -11.56 -1.52 7.99
N LYS A 87 -12.58 -1.36 8.84
CA LYS A 87 -12.82 -0.14 9.64
C LYS A 87 -11.74 0.13 10.69
N SER A 88 -11.08 -0.89 11.21
CA SER A 88 -9.96 -0.82 12.17
C SER A 88 -8.58 -0.88 11.52
N ALA A 89 -8.49 -1.13 10.21
CA ALA A 89 -7.21 -1.31 9.51
C ALA A 89 -6.32 -0.04 9.45
N GLY A 90 -6.79 1.10 9.98
CA GLY A 90 -5.93 2.26 10.22
C GLY A 90 -4.98 2.09 11.41
N GLY A 91 -5.19 1.08 12.26
CA GLY A 91 -4.29 0.70 13.34
C GLY A 91 -3.16 -0.16 12.80
N ILE A 92 -1.96 0.39 12.74
CA ILE A 92 -0.72 -0.27 12.36
C ILE A 92 -0.57 -1.50 13.27
N ALA A 93 -0.74 -2.71 12.72
CA ALA A 93 -0.57 -3.93 13.47
C ALA A 93 0.93 -4.15 13.70
N SER A 94 1.41 -3.74 14.87
CA SER A 94 2.68 -4.22 15.41
C SER A 94 2.55 -5.72 15.71
N PRO A 95 3.49 -6.56 15.28
CA PRO A 95 3.54 -7.94 15.73
C PRO A 95 4.05 -7.93 17.18
N VAL A 96 3.20 -8.40 18.09
CA VAL A 96 3.59 -9.00 19.37
C VAL A 96 2.79 -10.29 19.53
#